data_AF-W2CK12-F1
#
_entry.id   AF-W2CK12-F1
#
_cell.length_a   1.000
_cell.length_b   1.000
_cell.length_c   1.000
_cell.angle_alpha   90.00
_cell.angle_beta   90.00
_cell.angle_gamma   90.00
#
_symmetry.space_group_name_H-M   'P 1'
#
loop_
_entity.id
_entity.type
_entity.pdbx_description
1 polymer ?
#
loop_
_entity_poly.entity_id
_entity_poly.type
_entity_poly.pdbx_seq_one_letter_code
_entity_poly.pdbx_strand_id
1 'polypeptide(L)' 'MSAGATTGQDDAGRMSAGAITGQDDAGRMSAGATTGHDDAGRMSTGAIMGQDGVGRMSAGAITGQDGVGRMSAGAIMG' A
#
# COMPACT_ATOMS: atom_id res chain seq x y z
N MET A 1 -15.20 1.47 -8.81
CA MET A 1 -15.79 1.78 -7.50
C MET A 1 -14.69 2.47 -6.72
N SER A 2 -14.71 3.81 -6.60
CA SER A 2 -13.72 4.54 -5.78
C SER A 2 -14.36 4.82 -4.44
N ALA A 3 -13.91 4.09 -3.42
CA ALA A 3 -14.28 4.37 -2.04
C ALA A 3 -13.45 5.56 -1.53
N GLY A 4 -14.07 6.47 -0.78
CA GLY A 4 -13.36 7.61 -0.19
C GLY A 4 -12.27 7.14 0.79
N ALA A 5 -12.62 6.21 1.67
CA ALA A 5 -11.68 5.51 2.53
C ALA A 5 -12.11 4.04 2.67
N THR A 6 -11.17 3.10 2.60
CA THR A 6 -11.42 1.68 2.91
C THR A 6 -10.66 1.30 4.17
N THR A 7 -11.36 0.58 5.06
CA THR A 7 -10.80 0.09 6.31
C THR A 7 -11.19 -1.37 6.48
N GLY A 8 -10.24 -2.28 6.43
CA GLY A 8 -10.52 -3.71 6.47
C GLY A 8 -9.32 -4.58 6.13
N GLN A 9 -9.49 -5.90 6.29
CA GLN A 9 -8.60 -6.89 5.71
C GLN A 9 -9.20 -7.29 4.37
N ASP A 10 -8.56 -6.93 3.26
CA ASP A 10 -9.02 -7.31 1.93
C ASP A 10 -8.22 -8.50 1.41
N ASP A 11 -8.94 -9.59 1.13
CA ASP A 11 -8.41 -10.76 0.45
C ASP A 11 -8.24 -10.49 -1.05
N ALA A 12 -7.05 -10.82 -1.57
CA ALA A 12 -6.61 -10.85 -2.96
C ALA A 12 -7.56 -10.25 -4.02
N GLY A 13 -7.26 -9.04 -4.49
CA GLY A 13 -8.09 -8.37 -5.49
C GLY A 13 -7.46 -7.16 -6.17
N ARG A 14 -8.28 -6.43 -6.94
CA ARG A 14 -7.94 -5.09 -7.43
C ARG A 14 -8.77 -4.05 -6.68
N MET A 15 -8.11 -3.17 -5.94
CA MET A 15 -8.77 -2.09 -5.20
C MET A 15 -8.31 -0.71 -5.68
N SER A 16 -9.23 0.26 -5.67
CA SER A 16 -8.90 1.68 -5.80
C SER A 16 -9.70 2.52 -4.80
N ALA A 17 -9.01 3.30 -3.97
CA ALA A 17 -9.61 4.14 -2.94
C ALA A 17 -8.86 5.47 -2.76
N GLY A 18 -9.48 6.45 -2.12
CA GLY A 18 -8.80 7.70 -1.74
C GLY A 18 -7.78 7.47 -0.63
N ALA A 19 -8.19 6.76 0.41
CA ALA A 19 -7.34 6.32 1.51
C ALA A 19 -7.61 4.85 1.85
N ILE A 20 -6.58 4.11 2.25
CA ILE A 20 -6.69 2.70 2.66
C ILE A 20 -6.03 2.55 4.03
N THR A 21 -6.71 1.87 4.95
CA THR A 21 -6.17 1.62 6.29
C THR A 21 -6.47 0.18 6.70
N GLY A 22 -5.46 -0.69 6.73
CA GLY A 22 -5.72 -2.12 6.94
C GLY A 22 -4.51 -3.02 6.72
N GLN A 23 -4.78 -4.32 6.68
CA GLN A 23 -3.81 -5.32 6.25
C GLN A 23 -4.33 -5.89 4.93
N ASP A 24 -3.53 -5.79 3.87
CA ASP A 24 -3.96 -6.21 2.54
C ASP A 24 -3.21 -7.47 2.12
N ASP A 25 -3.98 -8.51 1.80
CA ASP A 25 -3.46 -9.80 1.36
C ASP A 25 -3.42 -9.86 -0.18
N ALA A 26 -2.23 -10.10 -0.74
CA ALA A 26 -1.98 -10.52 -2.13
C ALA A 26 -2.79 -9.79 -3.24
N GLY A 27 -2.53 -8.50 -3.53
CA GLY A 27 -3.39 -7.71 -4.42
C GLY A 27 -2.72 -6.79 -5.45
N ARG A 28 -3.55 -6.12 -6.27
CA ARG A 28 -3.15 -4.92 -7.03
C ARG A 28 -3.93 -3.71 -6.54
N MET A 29 -3.26 -2.80 -5.85
CA MET A 29 -3.92 -1.71 -5.14
C MET A 29 -3.48 -0.34 -5.68
N SER A 30 -4.42 0.61 -5.74
CA SER A 30 -4.11 2.02 -6.02
C SER A 30 -4.84 2.95 -5.09
N ALA A 31 -4.09 3.71 -4.28
CA ALA A 31 -4.64 4.62 -3.28
C ALA A 31 -4.02 6.02 -3.35
N GLY A 32 -4.73 7.03 -2.86
CA GLY A 32 -4.09 8.32 -2.58
C GLY A 32 -3.11 8.21 -1.41
N ALA A 33 -3.54 7.55 -0.34
CA ALA A 33 -2.72 7.23 0.83
C ALA A 33 -3.04 5.83 1.35
N THR A 34 -2.03 5.08 1.76
CA THR A 34 -2.19 3.77 2.43
C THR A 34 -1.52 3.81 3.80
N THR A 35 -2.16 3.22 4.80
CA THR A 35 -1.62 3.07 6.14
C THR A 35 -1.86 1.63 6.62
N GLY A 36 -0.82 0.81 6.72
CA GLY A 36 -1.07 -0.63 6.87
C GLY A 36 0.13 -1.55 6.77
N HIS A 37 -0.16 -2.85 6.73
CA HIS A 37 0.80 -3.91 6.43
C HIS A 37 0.36 -4.61 5.13
N ASP A 38 1.23 -4.68 4.14
CA ASP A 38 0.91 -5.31 2.85
C ASP A 38 1.68 -6.60 2.66
N ASP A 39 1.05 -7.76 2.80
CA ASP A 39 1.78 -9.04 2.85
C ASP A 39 2.29 -9.50 1.47
N ALA A 40 1.56 -9.19 0.38
CA ALA A 40 2.05 -9.41 -0.98
C ALA A 40 1.30 -8.58 -2.04
N GLY A 41 1.98 -8.17 -3.12
CA GLY A 41 1.27 -7.60 -4.27
C GLY A 41 1.97 -6.49 -5.05
N ARG A 42 1.18 -5.75 -5.85
CA ARG A 42 1.61 -4.54 -6.54
C ARG A 42 0.79 -3.36 -6.06
N MET A 43 1.43 -2.39 -5.42
CA MET A 43 0.76 -1.18 -4.98
C MET A 43 1.31 0.07 -5.68
N SER A 44 0.42 1.02 -5.99
CA SER A 44 0.78 2.36 -6.42
C SER A 44 0.01 3.41 -5.61
N THR A 45 0.71 4.21 -4.81
CA THR A 45 0.07 5.26 -3.99
C THR A 45 0.75 6.62 -4.05
N GLY A 46 0.09 7.65 -3.53
CA GLY A 46 0.74 8.94 -3.26
C GLY A 46 1.64 8.87 -2.03
N ALA A 47 1.13 8.28 -0.94
CA ALA A 47 1.85 8.11 0.31
C ALA A 47 1.59 6.73 0.93
N ILE A 48 2.62 6.15 1.54
CA ILE A 48 2.55 4.89 2.31
C ILE A 48 3.04 5.18 3.71
N MET A 49 2.29 4.74 4.71
CA MET A 49 2.67 4.80 6.11
C MET A 49 2.50 3.42 6.74
N GLY A 50 3.54 2.61 6.76
CA GLY A 50 3.35 1.19 6.99
C GLY A 50 4.59 0.34 6.81
N GLN A 51 4.38 -0.96 6.88
CA GLN A 51 5.42 -1.95 6.72
C GLN A 51 5.04 -2.81 5.52
N ASP A 52 5.93 -2.85 4.54
CA ASP A 52 5.66 -3.54 3.29
C ASP A 52 6.19 -4.97 3.35
N GLY A 53 5.36 -5.95 3.03
CA GLY A 53 5.74 -7.34 2.86
C GLY A 53 6.32 -7.63 1.47
N VAL A 54 5.93 -8.76 0.89
CA VAL A 54 6.59 -9.35 -0.28
C VAL A 54 5.94 -8.85 -1.58
N GLY A 55 6.38 -7.70 -2.10
CA GLY A 55 5.70 -7.09 -3.26
C GLY A 55 6.53 -6.16 -4.13
N ARG A 56 5.87 -5.50 -5.10
CA ARG A 56 6.40 -4.31 -5.78
C ARG A 56 5.56 -3.10 -5.41
N MET A 57 6.18 -2.12 -4.77
CA MET A 57 5.50 -0.93 -4.29
C MET A 57 6.05 0.32 -4.97
N SER A 58 5.18 1.24 -5.35
CA SER A 58 5.56 2.55 -5.90
C SER A 58 4.78 3.64 -5.18
N ALA A 59 5.47 4.58 -4.54
CA ALA A 59 4.81 5.72 -3.90
C ALA A 59 5.53 7.05 -4.11
N GLY A 60 4.83 8.16 -3.90
CA GLY A 60 5.46 9.48 -3.83
C GLY A 60 6.31 9.61 -2.57
N ALA A 61 5.73 9.22 -1.43
CA ALA A 61 6.38 9.22 -0.12
C ALA A 61 6.13 7.91 0.63
N ILE A 62 7.14 7.43 1.35
CA ILE A 62 7.07 6.24 2.19
C ILE A 62 7.50 6.63 3.58
N THR A 63 6.76 6.16 4.57
CA THR A 63 7.13 6.23 5.98
C THR A 63 6.96 4.86 6.61
N GLY A 64 8.08 4.22 6.96
CA GLY A 64 8.08 2.89 7.56
C GLY A 64 9.16 1.97 6.99
N GLN A 65 8.99 0.65 7.14
CA GLN A 65 10.06 -0.30 6.82
C GLN A 65 9.75 -1.16 5.60
N ASP A 66 10.76 -1.24 4.73
CA ASP A 66 10.77 -2.10 3.56
C ASP A 66 11.00 -3.55 4.01
N GLY A 67 10.05 -4.45 3.75
CA GLY A 67 10.27 -5.88 3.88
C GLY A 67 10.91 -6.49 2.63
N VAL A 68 10.58 -7.74 2.34
CA VAL A 68 11.25 -8.56 1.32
C VAL A 68 10.95 -8.13 -0.14
N GLY A 69 10.08 -7.14 -0.32
CA GLY A 69 9.66 -6.59 -1.60
C GLY A 69 10.64 -5.60 -2.24
N ARG A 70 10.28 -5.14 -3.45
CA ARG A 70 10.96 -4.07 -4.18
C ARG A 70 10.15 -2.79 -4.04
N MET A 71 10.68 -1.83 -3.32
CA MET A 71 10.03 -0.55 -3.06
C MET A 71 10.67 0.58 -3.86
N SER A 72 9.86 1.53 -4.33
CA SER A 72 10.33 2.70 -5.07
C SER A 72 9.53 3.93 -4.65
N ALA A 73 10.19 4.95 -4.11
CA ALA A 73 9.56 6.23 -3.88
C ALA A 73 10.46 7.43 -4.12
N GLY A 74 9.79 8.58 -4.30
CA GLY A 74 10.43 9.88 -4.38
C GLY A 74 10.99 10.35 -3.04
N ALA A 75 10.39 9.92 -1.92
CA ALA A 75 10.86 10.21 -0.57
C ALA A 75 10.66 8.99 0.33
N ILE A 76 11.68 8.63 1.11
CA ILE A 76 11.62 7.58 2.13
C ILE A 76 11.99 8.21 3.47
N MET A 77 11.09 8.08 4.44
CA MET A 77 11.27 8.54 5.82
C MET A 77 11.26 7.31 6.73
N GLY A 78 12.42 6.94 7.24
CA GLY A 78 12.59 5.78 8.12
C GLY A 78 12.15 6.06 9.55
#